data_AF-A0A7S0A211-F1
#
_entry.id   AF-A0A7S0A211-F1
#
_cell.length_a   1.000
_cell.length_b   1.000
_cell.length_c   1.000
_cell.angle_alpha   90.00
_cell.angle_beta   90.00
_cell.angle_gamma   90.00
#
_symmetry.space_group_name_H-M   'P 1'
#
loop_
_entity.id
_entity.type
_entity.pdbx_description
1 polymer ?
#
loop_
_entity_poly.entity_id
_entity_poly.type
_entity_poly.pdbx_seq_one_letter_code
_entity_poly.pdbx_strand_id
1 'polypeptide(L)'
;DATPAAFQLRMASSAASRTKWLLHYQGGAWCDPELPRETPLDAGYAMDSCYARSFTDLGGSGGYDQYMSSSDAARWFDGILAADPELNPLLHDWNAVLFRYCDGGSFSGRNLSA
;
A
#
# COMPACT_ATOMS: atom_id res chain seq x y z
N ASP A 1 -10.62 -6.02 5.18
CA ASP A 1 -11.32 -7.34 5.17
C ASP A 1 -10.68 -8.37 6.13
N ALA A 2 -9.81 -7.96 7.06
CA ALA A 2 -9.07 -8.83 7.98
C ALA A 2 -8.08 -9.83 7.34
N THR A 3 -7.81 -9.72 6.03
CA THR A 3 -6.66 -10.40 5.43
C THR A 3 -5.35 -9.86 6.03
N PRO A 4 -4.27 -10.67 6.10
CA PRO A 4 -2.99 -10.21 6.65
C PRO A 4 -2.46 -8.99 5.89
N ALA A 5 -1.90 -8.01 6.61
CA ALA A 5 -1.23 -6.89 5.96
C ALA A 5 -0.08 -7.37 5.06
N ALA A 6 0.19 -6.63 3.98
CA ALA A 6 1.19 -6.99 2.99
C ALA A 6 2.26 -5.91 2.83
N PHE A 7 3.48 -6.36 2.55
CA PHE A 7 4.58 -5.48 2.13
C PHE A 7 5.42 -6.18 1.07
N GLN A 8 6.15 -5.38 0.29
CA GLN A 8 7.18 -5.89 -0.61
C GLN A 8 8.54 -5.37 -0.18
N LEU A 9 9.55 -6.23 -0.33
CA LEU A 9 10.92 -5.97 0.10
C LEU A 9 11.87 -6.13 -1.08
N ARG A 10 12.68 -5.10 -1.30
CA ARG A 10 13.89 -5.16 -2.12
C ARG A 10 15.09 -5.03 -1.20
N MET A 11 15.97 -6.03 -1.22
CA MET A 11 17.20 -5.99 -0.44
C MET A 11 18.21 -5.02 -1.06
N ALA A 12 19.05 -4.44 -0.21
CA ALA A 12 20.16 -3.61 -0.65
C ALA A 12 21.06 -4.35 -1.66
N SER A 13 21.42 -3.68 -2.75
CA SER A 13 22.27 -4.25 -3.80
C SER A 13 23.77 -4.08 -3.52
N SER A 14 24.15 -3.19 -2.60
CA SER A 14 25.54 -2.93 -2.22
C SER A 14 25.83 -3.32 -0.77
N ALA A 15 27.08 -3.70 -0.48
CA ALA A 15 27.50 -3.99 0.89
C ALA A 15 27.43 -2.75 1.80
N ALA A 16 27.71 -1.56 1.25
CA ALA A 16 27.72 -0.30 1.98
C ALA A 16 26.32 0.17 2.43
N SER A 17 25.26 -0.29 1.76
CA SER A 17 23.89 0.12 2.04
C SER A 17 23.05 -0.97 2.75
N ARG A 18 23.66 -2.09 3.18
CA ARG A 18 22.97 -3.19 3.88
C ARG A 18 22.25 -2.78 5.16
N THR A 19 22.70 -1.72 5.83
CA THR A 19 22.09 -1.20 7.06
C THR A 19 21.14 -0.01 6.84
N LYS A 20 20.98 0.42 5.59
CA LYS A 20 20.14 1.57 5.23
C LYS A 20 18.78 1.10 4.74
N TRP A 21 17.73 1.81 5.15
CA TRP A 21 16.34 1.41 4.94
C TRP A 21 15.51 2.59 4.44
N LEU A 22 14.77 2.36 3.36
CA LEU A 22 13.71 3.22 2.87
C LEU A 22 12.38 2.51 3.14
N LEU A 23 11.52 3.14 3.95
CA LEU A 23 10.19 2.64 4.27
C LEU A 23 9.17 3.56 3.59
N HIS A 24 8.44 3.04 2.60
CA HIS A 24 7.43 3.79 1.88
C HIS A 24 6.04 3.22 2.18
N TYR A 25 5.12 4.11 2.52
CA TYR A 25 3.73 3.78 2.80
C TYR A 25 2.89 4.16 1.59
N GLN A 26 2.27 3.16 0.94
CA GLN A 26 1.39 3.40 -0.20
C GLN A 26 0.24 4.34 0.19
N GLY A 27 -0.13 5.28 -0.67
CA GLY A 27 -1.31 6.12 -0.47
C GLY A 27 -2.60 5.48 -1.01
N GLY A 28 -3.70 6.22 -0.96
CA GLY A 28 -4.94 5.81 -1.62
C GLY A 28 -6.23 6.36 -1.01
N ALA A 29 -6.23 7.58 -0.48
CA ALA A 29 -7.35 8.18 0.27
C ALA A 29 -7.74 7.34 1.52
N TRP A 30 -8.93 7.53 2.07
CA TRP A 30 -9.45 6.74 3.20
C TRP A 30 -10.91 6.36 2.90
N CYS A 31 -11.52 5.60 3.79
CA CYS A 31 -12.96 5.42 3.81
C CYS A 31 -13.52 5.91 5.15
N ASP A 32 -14.80 6.24 5.16
CA ASP A 32 -15.54 6.66 6.33
C ASP A 32 -16.90 5.93 6.34
N PRO A 33 -17.21 5.16 7.40
CA PRO A 33 -18.49 4.45 7.49
C PRO A 33 -19.70 5.40 7.59
N GLU A 34 -19.50 6.66 7.99
CA GLU A 34 -20.55 7.68 8.07
C GLU A 34 -20.85 8.32 6.71
N LEU A 35 -19.98 8.12 5.70
CA LEU A 35 -20.16 8.65 4.35
C LEU A 35 -20.75 7.58 3.41
N PRO A 36 -22.00 7.78 2.91
CA PRO A 36 -22.55 6.94 1.85
C PRO A 36 -21.82 7.21 0.52
N ARG A 37 -21.93 6.28 -0.42
CA ARG A 37 -21.38 6.47 -1.77
C ARG A 37 -22.01 7.70 -2.44
N GLU A 38 -21.20 8.65 -2.90
CA GLU A 38 -21.65 9.86 -3.62
C GLU A 38 -22.10 9.56 -5.07
N THR A 39 -23.07 8.67 -5.25
CA THR A 39 -23.69 8.43 -6.55
C THR A 39 -25.18 8.77 -6.48
N PRO A 40 -25.67 9.77 -7.23
CA PRO A 40 -27.08 10.19 -7.24
C PRO A 40 -28.09 9.11 -7.64
N LEU A 41 -27.64 7.95 -8.13
CA LEU A 41 -28.51 6.90 -8.69
C LEU A 41 -28.98 5.84 -7.68
N ASP A 42 -28.36 5.74 -6.49
CA ASP A 42 -28.53 4.60 -5.57
C ASP A 42 -28.97 5.00 -4.15
N ALA A 43 -29.79 6.04 -4.01
CA ALA A 43 -30.31 6.52 -2.71
C ALA A 43 -31.16 5.48 -1.92
N GLY A 44 -31.40 4.28 -2.46
CA GLY A 44 -32.11 3.18 -1.80
C GLY A 44 -31.22 2.08 -1.19
N TYR A 45 -29.92 2.03 -1.52
CA TYR A 45 -28.98 0.98 -1.08
C TYR A 45 -27.58 1.56 -0.81
N ALA A 46 -27.49 2.58 0.04
CA ALA A 46 -26.20 3.18 0.40
C ALA A 46 -25.34 2.16 1.20
N MET A 47 -24.44 1.46 0.50
CA MET A 47 -23.32 0.76 1.13
C MET A 47 -22.34 1.80 1.66
N ASP A 48 -21.88 1.62 2.90
CA ASP A 48 -20.86 2.50 3.47
C ASP A 48 -19.55 2.42 2.66
N SER A 49 -18.82 3.53 2.61
CA SER A 49 -17.63 3.63 1.76
C SER A 49 -16.53 2.63 2.13
N CYS A 50 -16.48 2.17 3.39
CA CYS A 50 -15.50 1.20 3.87
C CYS A 50 -15.85 -0.22 3.44
N TYR A 51 -17.11 -0.62 3.53
CA TYR A 51 -17.60 -1.89 3.03
C TYR A 51 -17.32 -2.02 1.53
N ALA A 52 -17.67 -0.99 0.75
CA ALA A 52 -17.40 -0.97 -0.69
C ALA A 52 -15.89 -1.09 -1.00
N ARG A 53 -15.04 -0.41 -0.22
CA ARG A 53 -13.58 -0.44 -0.38
C ARG A 53 -12.97 -1.78 0.01
N SER A 54 -13.59 -2.54 0.92
CA SER A 54 -13.09 -3.83 1.40
C SER A 54 -12.90 -4.88 0.29
N PHE A 55 -13.57 -4.71 -0.85
CA PHE A 55 -13.46 -5.57 -2.04
C PHE A 55 -12.35 -5.14 -3.02
N THR A 56 -11.50 -4.18 -2.63
CA THR A 56 -10.40 -3.68 -3.46
C THR A 56 -9.06 -3.93 -2.78
N ASP A 57 -7.98 -3.84 -3.55
CA ASP A 57 -6.59 -3.90 -3.06
C ASP A 57 -6.25 -2.84 -1.99
N LEU A 58 -7.11 -1.84 -1.81
CA LEU A 58 -6.96 -0.79 -0.81
C LEU A 58 -7.78 -1.01 0.47
N GLY A 59 -8.51 -2.13 0.56
CA GLY A 59 -9.28 -2.56 1.73
C GLY A 59 -8.95 -3.99 2.18
N GLY A 60 -8.00 -4.64 1.52
CA GLY A 60 -7.54 -6.00 1.78
C GLY A 60 -6.32 -6.37 0.94
N SER A 61 -5.70 -7.50 1.27
CA SER A 61 -4.53 -8.07 0.58
C SER A 61 -4.83 -9.36 -0.18
N GLY A 62 -6.09 -9.81 -0.23
CA GLY A 62 -6.47 -11.07 -0.86
C GLY A 62 -6.14 -11.18 -2.35
N GLY A 63 -5.91 -10.05 -3.03
CA GLY A 63 -5.47 -9.98 -4.42
C GLY A 63 -3.94 -9.95 -4.61
N TYR A 64 -3.15 -9.92 -3.54
CA TYR A 64 -1.69 -9.87 -3.66
C TYR A 64 -1.08 -11.27 -3.72
N ASP A 65 -0.28 -11.49 -4.76
CA ASP A 65 0.58 -12.66 -4.86
C ASP A 65 1.74 -12.59 -3.86
N GLN A 66 2.26 -13.76 -3.48
CA GLN A 66 3.44 -13.88 -2.62
C GLN A 66 4.66 -13.12 -3.18
N TYR A 67 4.77 -13.07 -4.51
CA TYR A 67 5.82 -12.36 -5.22
C TYR A 67 5.20 -11.32 -6.13
N MET A 68 5.76 -10.12 -6.08
CA MET A 68 5.35 -9.03 -6.96
C MET A 68 5.66 -9.38 -8.42
N SER A 69 4.67 -9.21 -9.30
CA SER A 69 4.87 -9.35 -10.74
C SER A 69 5.89 -8.32 -11.25
N SER A 70 6.55 -8.58 -12.39
CA SER A 70 7.46 -7.60 -12.99
C SER A 70 6.74 -6.30 -13.38
N SER A 71 5.49 -6.39 -13.82
CA SER A 71 4.63 -5.23 -14.10
C SER A 71 4.31 -4.42 -12.85
N ASP A 72 4.03 -5.08 -11.72
CA ASP A 72 3.79 -4.40 -10.46
C ASP A 72 5.08 -3.79 -9.90
N ALA A 73 6.21 -4.49 -10.04
CA ALA A 73 7.50 -3.95 -9.63
C ALA A 73 7.83 -2.68 -10.41
N ALA A 74 7.64 -2.66 -11.73
CA ALA A 74 7.82 -1.46 -12.54
C ALA A 74 6.87 -0.31 -12.15
N ARG A 75 5.65 -0.63 -11.70
CA ARG A 75 4.66 0.37 -11.26
C ARG A 75 4.95 0.93 -9.87
N TRP A 76 5.37 0.09 -8.94
CA TRP A 76 5.40 0.42 -7.52
C TRP A 76 6.82 0.67 -6.98
N PHE A 77 7.86 0.14 -7.61
CA PHE A 77 9.27 0.45 -7.32
C PHE A 77 9.83 1.43 -8.37
N ASP A 78 9.22 2.61 -8.43
CA ASP A 78 9.63 3.72 -9.27
C ASP A 78 9.97 4.96 -8.42
N GLY A 79 10.50 6.02 -9.04
CA GLY A 79 10.90 7.26 -8.38
C GLY A 79 11.86 6.99 -7.21
N ILE A 80 11.48 7.41 -6.00
CA ILE A 80 12.33 7.25 -4.81
C ILE A 80 12.55 5.78 -4.39
N LEU A 81 11.70 4.85 -4.85
CA LEU A 81 11.86 3.41 -4.60
C LEU A 81 12.65 2.71 -5.71
N ALA A 82 12.88 3.37 -6.84
CA ALA A 82 13.56 2.80 -8.00
C ALA A 82 14.97 2.30 -7.65
N ALA A 83 15.34 1.18 -8.27
CA ALA A 83 16.68 0.59 -8.16
C ALA A 83 17.67 1.20 -9.18
N ASP A 84 17.18 2.05 -10.06
CA ASP A 84 17.97 2.72 -11.09
C ASP A 84 18.66 3.96 -10.49
N PRO A 85 20.01 4.05 -10.50
CA PRO A 85 20.73 5.23 -10.01
C PRO A 85 20.48 6.50 -10.83
N GLU A 86 20.04 6.42 -12.08
CA GLU A 86 19.69 7.61 -12.87
C GLU A 86 18.37 8.23 -12.39
N LEU A 87 17.41 7.40 -11.98
CA LEU A 87 16.11 7.83 -11.43
C LEU A 87 16.18 8.12 -9.92
N ASN A 88 17.00 7.37 -9.19
CA ASN A 88 17.15 7.43 -7.73
C ASN A 88 18.63 7.50 -7.31
N PRO A 89 19.32 8.62 -7.58
CA PRO A 89 20.76 8.73 -7.35
C PRO A 89 21.15 8.57 -5.87
N LEU A 90 20.21 8.77 -4.94
CA LEU A 90 20.49 8.79 -3.50
C LEU A 90 20.25 7.44 -2.81
N LEU A 91 19.16 6.73 -3.16
CA LEU A 91 18.64 5.60 -2.38
C LEU A 91 18.54 4.30 -3.20
N HIS A 92 18.99 4.29 -4.46
CA HIS A 92 18.81 3.14 -5.36
C HIS A 92 19.38 1.82 -4.84
N ASP A 93 20.38 1.83 -3.95
CA ASP A 93 21.04 0.63 -3.43
C ASP A 93 20.66 0.27 -1.98
N TRP A 94 19.71 0.98 -1.36
CA TRP A 94 19.23 0.71 0.00
C TRP A 94 18.27 -0.48 0.05
N ASN A 95 18.03 -1.03 1.24
CA ASN A 95 16.85 -1.88 1.43
C ASN A 95 15.61 -1.00 1.28
N ALA A 96 14.65 -1.42 0.47
CA ALA A 96 13.41 -0.68 0.23
C ALA A 96 12.21 -1.55 0.56
N VAL A 97 11.32 -1.02 1.41
CA VAL A 97 10.06 -1.64 1.80
C VAL A 97 8.91 -0.78 1.30
N LEU A 98 7.99 -1.40 0.58
CA LEU A 98 6.69 -0.81 0.24
C LEU A 98 5.62 -1.47 1.12
N PHE A 99 5.06 -0.71 2.06
CA PHE A 99 3.88 -1.13 2.81
C PHE A 99 2.64 -0.91 1.96
N ARG A 100 1.89 -1.98 1.70
CA ARG A 100 0.64 -1.89 0.94
C ARG A 100 -0.46 -1.33 1.83
N TYR A 101 -1.21 -0.41 1.26
CA TYR A 101 -2.25 0.30 1.99
C TYR A 101 -3.54 -0.49 1.94
N CYS A 102 -3.96 -1.04 3.07
CA CYS A 102 -5.13 -1.92 3.16
C CYS A 102 -5.99 -1.70 4.42
N ASP A 103 -5.65 -0.73 5.27
CA ASP A 103 -6.40 -0.43 6.51
C ASP A 103 -7.55 0.56 6.29
N GLY A 104 -7.52 1.35 5.22
CA GLY A 104 -8.56 2.34 4.90
C GLY A 104 -8.60 3.56 5.83
N GLY A 105 -7.73 3.62 6.85
CA GLY A 105 -7.67 4.65 7.89
C GLY A 105 -6.38 5.46 7.88
N SER A 106 -5.73 5.57 6.72
CA SER A 106 -4.47 6.32 6.52
C SER A 106 -3.35 5.96 7.51
N PHE A 107 -3.22 4.67 7.86
CA PHE A 107 -2.25 4.16 8.84
C PHE A 107 -2.39 4.75 10.26
N SER A 108 -3.53 5.38 10.57
CA SER A 108 -3.83 5.94 11.89
C SER A 108 -4.65 5.00 12.78
N GLY A 109 -5.09 3.88 12.22
CA GLY A 109 -5.90 2.89 12.93
C GLY A 109 -5.18 2.33 14.15
N ARG A 110 -5.89 2.30 15.28
CA ARG A 110 -5.48 1.57 16.49
C ARG A 110 -6.68 0.77 17.00
N ASN A 111 -6.55 -0.54 17.08
CA ASN A 111 -7.51 -1.32 17.82
C ASN A 111 -7.01 -1.45 19.26
N LEU A 112 -7.43 -0.51 20.12
CA LEU A 112 -7.21 -0.62 21.56
C LEU A 112 -8.30 -1.53 22.16
N SER A 113 -8.35 -2.78 21.72
CA SER A 113 -9.04 -3.82 22.46
C SER A 113 -8.06 -4.35 23.51
N ALA A 114 -8.24 -3.91 24.75
CA ALA A 114 -7.69 -4.55 25.94
C ALA A 114 -8.43 -5.86 26.23
#